data_AF-A0AAW6M9W6-F1
#
_entry.id   AF-A0AAW6M9W6-F1
#
_cell.length_a   1.000
_cell.length_b   1.000
_cell.length_c   1.000
_cell.angle_alpha   90.00
_cell.angle_beta   90.00
_cell.angle_gamma   90.00
#
_symmetry.space_group_name_H-M   'P 1'
#
loop_
_entity.id
_entity.type
_entity.pdbx_description
1 polymer ?
#
loop_
_entity_poly.entity_id
_entity_poly.type
_entity_poly.pdbx_seq_one_letter_code
_entity_poly.pdbx_strand_id
1 'polypeptide(L)' 'FTLHIRTFIAIAGVEFSLWKGRLAGNVDFYTKKTSNLLFWLSVPESAGSRGYYGNLGDIRNMGVELDNRHTVCDT' A
#
# COMPACT_ATOMS: atom_id res chain seq x y z
N PHE A 1 -19.80 19.35 2.36
CA PHE A 1 -18.80 18.89 1.37
C PHE A 1 -18.40 17.47 1.73
N THR A 2 -18.95 16.45 1.06
CA THR A 2 -18.60 15.05 1.32
C THR A 2 -17.51 14.64 0.33
N LEU A 3 -16.30 14.44 0.82
CA LEU A 3 -15.18 13.99 0.02
C LEU A 3 -15.26 12.47 -0.18
N HIS A 4 -15.13 12.01 -1.41
CA HIS A 4 -15.02 10.58 -1.75
C HIS A 4 -13.56 10.22 -1.99
N ILE A 5 -12.87 9.79 -0.93
CA ILE A 5 -11.55 9.17 -1.03
C ILE A 5 -11.75 7.77 -1.63
N ARG A 6 -11.00 7.44 -2.68
CA ARG A 6 -11.06 6.12 -3.33
C ARG A 6 -9.73 5.40 -3.12
N THR A 7 -9.79 4.22 -2.53
CA THR A 7 -8.62 3.36 -2.32
C THR A 7 -8.77 2.10 -3.15
N PHE A 8 -7.78 1.79 -3.98
CA PHE A 8 -7.66 0.55 -4.74
C PHE A 8 -6.50 -0.27 -4.19
N ILE A 9 -6.73 -1.56 -3.99
CA ILE A 9 -5.73 -2.52 -3.52
C ILE A 9 -5.71 -3.68 -4.51
N ALA A 10 -4.53 -4.04 -4.99
CA ALA A 10 -4.31 -5.25 -5.78
C ALA A 10 -3.14 -6.03 -5.18
N ILE A 11 -3.29 -7.35 -5.16
CA ILE A 11 -2.32 -8.30 -4.61
C ILE A 11 -2.10 -9.38 -5.67
N ALA A 12 -0.84 -9.74 -5.91
CA ALA A 12 -0.45 -10.84 -6.77
C ALA A 12 0.55 -11.71 -6.00
N GLY A 13 0.18 -12.98 -5.76
CA GLY A 13 0.96 -13.91 -4.94
C GLY A 13 1.38 -15.16 -5.70
N VAL A 14 2.52 -15.75 -5.33
CA VAL A 14 2.97 -17.07 -5.80
C VAL A 14 3.37 -17.92 -4.59
N GLU A 15 2.64 -19.01 -4.40
CA GLU A 15 2.89 -20.00 -3.36
C GLU A 15 3.75 -21.15 -3.91
N PHE A 16 4.73 -21.60 -3.12
CA PHE A 16 5.56 -22.75 -3.46
C PHE A 16 5.74 -23.70 -2.26
N SER A 17 5.80 -25.00 -2.57
CA SER A 17 6.06 -26.05 -1.59
C SER A 17 6.96 -27.11 -2.22
N LEU A 18 8.08 -27.38 -1.56
CA LEU A 18 9.17 -28.21 -2.05
C LEU A 18 9.58 -29.25 -0.98
N TRP A 19 10.22 -30.34 -1.40
CA TRP A 19 10.71 -31.44 -0.54
C TRP A 19 9.65 -31.99 0.44
N LYS A 20 8.45 -32.34 -0.06
CA LYS A 20 7.30 -32.80 0.76
C LYS A 20 6.87 -31.81 1.85
N GLY A 21 6.95 -30.51 1.58
CA GLY A 21 6.56 -29.45 2.51
C GLY A 21 7.63 -29.08 3.55
N ARG A 22 8.88 -29.54 3.38
CA ARG A 22 10.00 -29.14 4.26
C ARG A 22 10.44 -27.70 4.03
N LEU A 23 10.31 -27.22 2.79
CA LEU A 23 10.45 -25.81 2.44
C LEU A 23 9.16 -25.37 1.75
N ALA A 24 8.44 -24.47 2.38
CA ALA A 24 7.26 -23.85 1.80
C ALA A 24 7.35 -22.34 1.99
N GLY A 25 6.80 -21.58 1.07
CA GLY A 25 6.79 -20.13 1.17
C GLY A 25 5.80 -19.50 0.20
N ASN A 26 5.61 -18.21 0.37
CA ASN A 26 4.77 -17.38 -0.47
C ASN A 26 5.49 -16.07 -0.77
N VAL A 27 5.35 -15.57 -2.00
CA VAL A 27 5.81 -14.24 -2.37
C VAL A 27 4.60 -13.44 -2.84
N ASP A 28 4.24 -12.41 -2.09
CA ASP A 28 3.13 -11.52 -2.38
C ASP A 28 3.66 -10.15 -2.81
N PHE A 29 3.15 -9.65 -3.94
CA PHE A 29 3.33 -8.29 -4.39
C PHE A 29 2.04 -7.53 -4.17
N TYR A 30 2.10 -6.42 -3.45
CA TYR A 30 0.93 -5.56 -3.23
C TYR A 30 1.14 -4.18 -3.81
N THR A 31 0.06 -3.63 -4.38
CA THR A 31 -0.04 -2.23 -4.79
C THR A 31 -1.30 -1.63 -4.20
N LYS A 32 -1.13 -0.51 -3.49
CA LYS A 32 -2.18 0.26 -2.85
C LYS A 32 -2.17 1.65 -3.46
N LYS A 33 -3.25 2.03 -4.16
CA LYS A 33 -3.42 3.37 -4.72
C LYS A 33 -4.54 4.09 -3.97
N THR A 34 -4.23 5.24 -3.38
CA THR A 34 -5.20 6.11 -2.70
C THR A 34 -5.33 7.40 -3.49
N SER A 35 -6.51 7.64 -4.06
CA SER A 35 -6.85 8.82 -4.85
C SER A 35 -7.70 9.80 -4.07
N ASN A 36 -7.59 11.09 -4.41
CA ASN A 36 -8.30 12.21 -3.77
C ASN A 36 -7.95 12.40 -2.29
N LEU A 37 -6.66 12.47 -1.98
CA LEU A 37 -6.22 12.92 -0.66
C LEU A 37 -6.41 14.43 -0.54
N LEU A 38 -7.36 14.82 0.30
CA LEU A 38 -7.62 16.20 0.62
C LEU A 38 -6.59 16.68 1.64
N PHE A 39 -5.77 17.64 1.23
CA PHE A 39 -4.78 18.25 2.08
C PHE A 39 -5.09 19.74 2.22
N TRP A 40 -4.85 20.28 3.41
CA TRP A 40 -4.98 21.72 3.64
C TRP A 40 -3.72 22.41 3.12
N LEU A 41 -3.84 23.11 1.98
CA LEU A 41 -2.76 23.99 1.53
C LEU A 41 -2.96 25.35 2.17
N SER A 42 -2.01 25.76 3.01
CA SER A 42 -1.98 27.10 3.57
C SER A 42 -1.41 28.06 2.51
N VAL A 43 -2.23 29.03 2.10
CA VAL A 43 -1.80 30.14 1.24
C VAL A 43 -1.48 31.36 2.11
N PRO A 44 -0.56 32.25 1.68
CA PRO A 44 -0.22 33.44 2.43
C PRO A 44 -1.45 34.32 2.63
N GLU A 45 -1.63 34.93 3.81
CA GLU A 45 -2.79 35.81 4.08
C GLU A 45 -2.88 37.02 3.13
N SER A 46 -1.80 37.38 2.43
CA SER A 46 -1.82 38.38 1.35
C SER A 46 -2.73 38.01 0.17
N ALA A 47 -3.10 36.72 0.02
CA ALA A 47 -4.06 36.24 -0.98
C ALA A 47 -5.53 36.32 -0.50
N GLY A 48 -5.80 36.80 0.71
CA GLY A 48 -7.16 37.04 1.21
C GLY A 48 -7.87 35.81 1.79
N SER A 49 -7.19 34.67 1.96
CA SER A 49 -7.73 33.46 2.60
C SER A 49 -6.63 32.66 3.31
N ARG A 50 -6.98 31.97 4.41
CA ARG A 50 -6.05 31.20 5.27
C ARG A 50 -5.60 29.84 4.70
N GLY A 51 -6.20 29.43 3.59
CA GLY A 51 -5.95 28.14 2.96
C GLY A 51 -7.16 27.62 2.21
N TYR A 52 -6.94 26.64 1.34
CA TYR A 52 -8.01 25.88 0.71
C TYR A 52 -7.68 24.39 0.77
N TYR A 53 -8.73 23.58 0.87
CA TYR A 53 -8.62 22.14 0.73
C TYR A 53 -8.43 21.80 -0.75
N GLY A 54 -7.26 21.29 -1.10
CA GLY A 54 -6.94 20.82 -2.44
C GLY A 54 -6.71 19.32 -2.44
N ASN A 55 -7.00 18.66 -3.57
CA ASN A 55 -6.49 17.30 -3.79
C ASN A 55 -4.98 17.42 -4.00
N LEU A 56 -4.18 16.93 -3.05
CA LEU A 56 -2.72 16.99 -3.12
C LEU A 56 -2.16 16.06 -4.20
N GLY A 57 -2.95 15.04 -4.59
CA GLY A 57 -2.60 14.08 -5.64
C GLY A 57 -3.00 12.64 -5.27
N ASP A 58 -2.59 11.71 -6.13
CA ASP A 58 -2.71 10.27 -5.90
C ASP A 58 -1.48 9.75 -5.11
N ILE A 59 -1.69 9.03 -4.01
CA ILE A 59 -0.64 8.27 -3.33
C ILE A 59 -0.64 6.83 -3.87
N ARG A 60 0.56 6.31 -4.13
CA ARG A 60 0.77 4.91 -4.52
C ARG A 60 1.80 4.28 -3.59
N ASN A 61 1.41 3.25 -2.86
CA ASN A 61 2.30 2.42 -2.07
C ASN A 61 2.45 1.04 -2.72
N MET A 62 3.68 0.61 -2.93
CA MET A 62 3.99 -0.69 -3.52
C MET A 62 4.98 -1.42 -2.63
N GLY A 63 4.79 -2.72 -2.47
CA GLY A 63 5.70 -3.54 -1.69
C GLY A 63 5.68 -4.99 -2.12
N VAL A 64 6.70 -5.71 -1.68
CA VAL A 64 6.82 -7.16 -1.78
C VAL A 64 6.92 -7.71 -0.36
N GLU A 65 6.17 -8.76 -0.10
CA GLU A 65 6.19 -9.55 1.11
C GLU A 65 6.65 -10.96 0.75
N LEU A 66 7.63 -11.47 1.49
CA LEU A 66 8.12 -12.83 1.33
C LEU A 66 7.89 -13.56 2.65
N ASP A 67 7.09 -14.60 2.59
CA ASP A 67 6.88 -15.55 3.68
C ASP A 67 7.64 -16.84 3.35
N ASN A 68 8.45 -17.32 4.29
CA ASN A 68 9.18 -18.57 4.12
C ASN A 68 9.13 -19.38 5.40
N ARG A 69 8.74 -20.64 5.25
CA ARG A 69 8.64 -21.63 6.31
C ARG A 69 9.57 -22.79 6.00
N HIS A 70 10.61 -22.92 6.82
CA HIS A 70 11.54 -24.03 6.78
C HIS A 70 11.36 -24.91 8.02
N THR A 71 11.26 -26.22 7.83
CA THR A 71 11.19 -27.19 8.93
C THR A 71 12.48 -27.99 8.98
N VAL A 72 13.38 -27.64 9.91
CA VAL A 72 14.56 -28.47 10.21
C VAL A 72 14.08 -29.60 11.11
N CYS A 73 14.12 -30.83 10.61
CA CYS A 73 14.07 -32.00 11.48
C CYS A 73 15.47 -32.14 12.07
N ASP A 74 15.66 -31.72 13.32
CA ASP A 74 16.87 -32.07 14.07
C ASP A 74 16.94 -33.60 14.20
N THR A 75 18.12 -34.14 13.88
CA THR A 75 18.46 -35.57 13.85
C THR A 75 18.68 -36.12 15.25
#